data_AF-A0A957KA98-F1
#
_entry.id   AF-A0A957KA98-F1
#
_cell.length_a   1.000
_cell.length_b   1.000
_cell.length_c   1.000
_cell.angle_alpha   90.00
_cell.angle_beta   90.00
_cell.angle_gamma   90.00
#
_symmetry.space_group_name_H-M   'P 1'
#
loop_
_entity.id
_entity.type
_entity.pdbx_description
1 polymer ?
#
loop_
_entity_poly.entity_id
_entity_poly.type
_entity_poly.pdbx_seq_one_letter_code
_entity_poly.pdbx_strand_id
1 'polypeptide(L)'
;MVSQPPLRYFDHAERARRYEQTRPQVHGLALRDLWQQRGQRPLQQALDIGCGTGHSLAALSDLATRCLGCDLSAAMLAAAPHGLRVQLLLAAAEQLPLASGSLDLVTATM
;
A
#
# COMPACT_ATOMS: atom_id res chain seq x y z
N MET A 1 8.11 34.15 9.33
CA MET A 1 8.91 33.25 8.48
C MET A 1 8.02 32.06 8.13
N VAL A 2 7.39 32.07 6.97
CA VAL A 2 6.48 30.99 6.56
C VAL A 2 7.36 29.85 6.09
N SER A 3 7.47 28.76 6.87
CA SER A 3 8.18 27.56 6.44
C SER A 3 7.45 26.99 5.23
N GLN A 4 8.13 26.93 4.09
CA GLN A 4 7.58 26.20 2.95
C GLN A 4 7.38 24.74 3.36
N PRO A 5 6.23 24.13 3.03
CA PRO A 5 6.03 22.71 3.31
C PRO A 5 7.10 21.90 2.56
N PRO A 6 7.56 20.77 3.13
CA PRO A 6 8.53 19.92 2.46
C PRO A 6 8.00 19.46 1.10
N LEU A 7 8.86 19.48 0.08
CA LEU A 7 8.50 19.08 -1.27
C LEU A 7 8.08 17.60 -1.30
N ARG A 8 6.81 17.33 -1.63
CA ARG A 8 6.28 15.96 -1.76
C ARG A 8 6.37 15.50 -3.20
N TYR A 9 7.49 14.87 -3.57
CA TYR A 9 7.79 14.48 -4.95
C TYR A 9 6.67 13.70 -5.66
N PHE A 10 5.97 12.81 -4.92
CA PHE A 10 4.92 11.95 -5.47
C PHE A 10 3.51 12.58 -5.46
N ASP A 11 3.31 13.75 -4.86
CA ASP A 11 1.99 14.34 -4.66
C ASP A 11 1.48 15.15 -5.87
N HIS A 12 1.60 14.54 -7.05
CA HIS A 12 1.18 15.10 -8.32
C HIS A 12 0.54 14.01 -9.19
N ALA A 13 -0.65 14.28 -9.74
CA ALA A 13 -1.39 13.30 -10.54
C ALA A 13 -0.61 12.78 -11.77
N GLU A 14 0.20 13.64 -12.40
CA GLU A 14 1.07 13.24 -13.51
C GLU A 14 2.11 12.20 -13.07
N ARG A 15 2.66 12.34 -11.85
CA ARG A 15 3.61 11.38 -11.30
C ARG A 15 2.93 10.04 -11.01
N ALA A 16 1.74 10.04 -10.42
CA ALA A 16 0.97 8.82 -10.20
C ALA A 16 0.72 8.06 -11.51
N ARG A 17 0.26 8.75 -12.56
CA ARG A 17 0.06 8.15 -13.89
C ARG A 17 1.35 7.59 -14.49
N ARG A 18 2.43 8.35 -14.46
CA ARG A 18 3.73 7.90 -15.00
C ARG A 18 4.24 6.69 -14.22
N TYR A 19 4.05 6.68 -12.91
CA TYR A 19 4.45 5.58 -12.04
C TYR A 19 3.70 4.30 -12.37
N GLU A 20 2.38 4.36 -12.50
CA GLU A 20 1.53 3.25 -12.93
C GLU A 20 1.98 2.68 -14.29
N GLN A 21 2.29 3.55 -15.25
CA GLN A 21 2.67 3.16 -16.62
C GLN A 21 4.07 2.54 -16.75
N THR A 22 5.01 2.88 -15.85
CA THR A 22 6.43 2.56 -16.04
C THR A 22 6.97 1.55 -15.04
N ARG A 23 6.25 1.28 -13.94
CA ARG A 23 6.77 0.43 -12.87
C ARG A 23 6.47 -1.05 -13.12
N PRO A 24 7.49 -1.93 -13.14
CA PRO A 24 7.28 -3.38 -13.24
C PRO A 24 6.45 -3.92 -12.06
N GLN A 25 5.47 -4.78 -12.37
CA GLN A 25 4.56 -5.38 -11.38
C GLN A 25 5.12 -6.69 -10.81
N VAL A 26 6.34 -6.66 -10.28
CA VAL A 26 7.04 -7.87 -9.80
C VAL A 26 6.77 -8.21 -8.34
N HIS A 27 6.30 -7.24 -7.55
CA HIS A 27 6.12 -7.38 -6.09
C HIS A 27 5.12 -8.47 -5.70
N GLY A 28 4.10 -8.69 -6.54
CA GLY A 28 3.11 -9.73 -6.29
C GLY A 28 3.68 -11.15 -6.29
N LEU A 29 4.78 -11.40 -7.02
CA LEU A 29 5.42 -12.72 -7.06
C LEU A 29 6.14 -13.02 -5.75
N ALA A 30 6.98 -12.09 -5.28
CA ALA A 30 7.69 -12.23 -4.01
C ALA A 30 6.72 -12.43 -2.83
N LEU A 31 5.60 -11.71 -2.85
CA LEU A 31 4.57 -11.83 -1.81
C LEU A 31 3.92 -13.22 -1.80
N ARG A 32 3.61 -13.77 -2.98
CA ARG A 32 3.04 -15.12 -3.13
C ARG A 32 4.03 -16.21 -2.70
N ASP A 33 5.31 -16.05 -3.04
CA ASP A 33 6.34 -17.03 -2.66
C ASP A 33 6.54 -17.05 -1.13
N LEU A 34 6.64 -15.87 -0.51
CA LEU A 34 6.73 -15.74 0.95
C LEU A 34 5.51 -16.35 1.64
N TRP A 35 4.33 -16.15 1.07
CA TRP A 35 3.09 -16.73 1.57
C TRP A 35 3.08 -18.26 1.56
N GLN A 36 3.51 -18.85 0.44
CA GLN A 36 3.62 -20.30 0.30
C GLN A 36 4.58 -20.88 1.34
N GLN A 37 5.73 -20.24 1.56
CA GLN A 37 6.72 -20.66 2.55
C GLN A 37 6.21 -20.57 4.01
N ARG A 38 5.23 -19.70 4.28
CA ARG A 38 4.62 -19.52 5.61
C ARG A 38 3.48 -20.50 5.91
N GLY A 39 3.20 -21.45 5.01
CA GLY A 39 2.17 -22.47 5.20
C GLY A 39 0.74 -22.00 4.95
N GLN A 40 0.56 -20.93 4.17
CA GLN A 40 -0.74 -20.50 3.60
C GLN A 40 -1.88 -20.28 4.61
N ARG A 41 -1.57 -19.82 5.82
CA ARG A 41 -2.60 -19.58 6.85
C ARG A 41 -3.35 -18.29 6.57
N PRO A 42 -4.65 -18.28 6.25
CA PRO A 42 -5.38 -17.10 5.81
C PRO A 42 -5.20 -15.90 6.76
N LEU A 43 -4.84 -14.73 6.21
CA LEU A 43 -4.73 -13.50 6.98
C LEU A 43 -6.10 -12.86 7.15
N GLN A 44 -6.36 -12.31 8.33
CA GLN A 44 -7.51 -11.46 8.55
C GLN A 44 -7.23 -10.06 7.99
N GLN A 45 -6.09 -9.47 8.36
CA GLN A 45 -5.77 -8.09 8.00
C GLN A 45 -4.30 -7.91 7.63
N ALA A 46 -4.05 -7.32 6.46
CA ALA A 46 -2.71 -7.00 5.98
C ALA A 46 -2.61 -5.54 5.55
N LEU A 47 -1.44 -4.93 5.75
CA LEU A 47 -1.14 -3.53 5.40
C LEU A 47 0.04 -3.45 4.43
N ASP A 48 -0.07 -2.63 3.39
CA ASP A 48 1.04 -2.19 2.55
C ASP A 48 1.37 -0.70 2.81
N ILE A 49 2.60 -0.43 3.25
CA ILE A 49 3.11 0.90 3.58
C ILE A 49 3.80 1.51 2.35
N GLY A 50 3.43 2.74 2.02
CA GLY A 50 3.87 3.39 0.77
C GLY A 50 3.25 2.70 -0.44
N CYS A 51 1.96 2.35 -0.35
CA CYS A 51 1.28 1.51 -1.35
C CYS A 51 1.17 2.19 -2.73
N GLY A 52 1.37 3.50 -2.83
CA GLY A 52 1.36 4.24 -4.07
C GLY A 52 0.05 4.05 -4.84
N THR A 53 0.16 3.63 -6.10
CA THR A 53 -0.97 3.28 -6.98
C THR A 53 -1.50 1.85 -6.74
N GLY A 54 -1.05 1.19 -5.68
CA GLY A 54 -1.60 -0.07 -5.19
C GLY A 54 -1.21 -1.33 -5.95
N HIS A 55 -0.06 -1.34 -6.65
CA HIS A 55 0.43 -2.52 -7.38
C HIS A 55 0.52 -3.79 -6.52
N SER A 56 0.89 -3.63 -5.24
CA SER A 56 1.03 -4.75 -4.30
C SER A 56 -0.27 -5.10 -3.59
N LEU A 57 -1.28 -4.21 -3.60
CA LEU A 57 -2.57 -4.43 -2.93
C LEU A 57 -3.39 -5.56 -3.56
N ALA A 58 -3.30 -5.72 -4.89
CA ALA A 58 -3.97 -6.84 -5.57
C ALA A 58 -3.43 -8.19 -5.08
N ALA A 59 -2.10 -8.34 -5.02
CA ALA A 59 -1.48 -9.54 -4.49
C ALA A 59 -1.79 -9.74 -3.00
N LEU A 60 -1.77 -8.68 -2.19
CA LEU A 60 -2.15 -8.72 -0.78
C LEU A 60 -3.60 -9.20 -0.60
N SER A 61 -4.50 -8.79 -1.49
CA SER A 61 -5.93 -9.14 -1.46
C SER A 61 -6.22 -10.60 -1.74
N ASP A 62 -5.30 -11.32 -2.37
CA ASP A 62 -5.39 -12.78 -2.51
C ASP A 62 -5.02 -13.51 -1.21
N LEU A 63 -4.29 -12.85 -0.30
CA LEU A 63 -3.75 -13.46 0.92
C LEU A 63 -4.55 -13.11 2.18
N ALA A 64 -5.25 -11.97 2.17
CA ALA A 64 -5.97 -11.44 3.33
C ALA A 64 -7.46 -11.20 3.07
N THR A 65 -8.24 -11.29 4.15
CA THR A 65 -9.66 -10.94 4.13
C THR A 65 -9.84 -9.44 3.92
N ARG A 66 -9.02 -8.63 4.62
CA ARG A 66 -8.97 -7.17 4.49
C ARG A 66 -7.55 -6.71 4.19
N CYS A 67 -7.42 -5.85 3.19
CA CYS A 67 -6.17 -5.21 2.83
C CYS A 67 -6.28 -3.71 3.06
N LEU A 68 -5.23 -3.17 3.65
CA LEU A 68 -5.04 -1.75 3.88
C LEU A 68 -3.86 -1.29 3.02
N GLY A 69 -4.03 -0.18 2.32
CA GLY A 69 -2.93 0.55 1.69
C GLY A 69 -2.72 1.87 2.41
N CYS A 70 -1.49 2.21 2.77
CA CYS A 70 -1.14 3.49 3.36
C CYS A 70 -0.18 4.23 2.44
N ASP A 71 -0.44 5.50 2.15
CA ASP A 71 0.52 6.38 1.46
C ASP A 71 0.34 7.83 1.94
N LEU A 72 1.42 8.61 1.86
CA LEU A 72 1.43 10.04 2.19
C LEU A 72 0.90 10.91 1.06
N SER A 73 0.82 10.38 -0.17
CA SER A 73 0.36 11.09 -1.35
C SER A 73 -1.11 10.79 -1.64
N ALA A 74 -1.94 11.83 -1.58
CA ALA A 74 -3.32 11.74 -2.03
C ALA A 74 -3.41 11.47 -3.54
N ALA A 75 -2.47 12.03 -4.32
CA ALA A 75 -2.42 11.81 -5.76
C ALA A 75 -2.14 10.34 -6.14
N MET A 76 -1.29 9.65 -5.39
CA MET A 76 -1.01 8.22 -5.62
C MET A 76 -2.22 7.36 -5.21
N LEU A 77 -2.80 7.61 -4.03
CA LEU A 77 -3.97 6.87 -3.54
C LEU A 77 -5.20 7.03 -4.45
N ALA A 78 -5.37 8.20 -5.08
CA ALA A 78 -6.46 8.43 -6.02
C ALA A 78 -6.40 7.50 -7.25
N ALA A 79 -5.22 6.97 -7.59
CA ALA A 79 -5.03 5.99 -8.65
C ALA A 79 -5.03 4.53 -8.15
N ALA A 80 -5.06 4.31 -6.84
CA ALA A 80 -5.03 2.97 -6.27
C ALA A 80 -6.41 2.28 -6.27
N PRO A 81 -6.46 0.95 -6.39
CA PRO A 81 -7.69 0.20 -6.27
C PRO A 81 -8.26 0.32 -4.85
N HIS A 82 -9.57 0.47 -4.74
CA HIS A 82 -10.30 0.51 -3.48
C HIS A 82 -11.63 -0.23 -3.60
N GLY A 83 -12.17 -0.71 -2.47
CA GLY A 83 -13.43 -1.44 -2.45
C GLY A 83 -13.67 -2.15 -1.12
N LEU A 84 -14.61 -3.09 -1.09
CA LEU A 84 -15.01 -3.78 0.15
C LEU A 84 -13.83 -4.48 0.85
N ARG A 85 -12.87 -5.00 0.08
CA ARG A 85 -11.69 -5.73 0.57
C ARG A 85 -10.42 -4.89 0.66
N VAL A 86 -10.39 -3.70 0.05
CA VAL A 86 -9.20 -2.84 -0.03
C VAL A 86 -9.56 -1.44 0.45
N GLN A 87 -8.99 -1.02 1.57
CA GLN A 87 -9.16 0.33 2.13
C GLN A 87 -7.85 1.11 2.03
N LEU A 88 -7.96 2.39 1.68
CA LEU A 88 -6.81 3.27 1.51
C LEU A 88 -6.76 4.30 2.64
N LEU A 89 -5.57 4.51 3.18
CA LEU A 89 -5.29 5.39 4.31
C LEU A 89 -4.31 6.47 3.84
N LEU A 90 -4.76 7.73 3.84
CA LEU A 90 -3.86 8.87 3.69
C LEU A 90 -3.19 9.15 5.05
N ALA A 91 -2.05 8.54 5.28
CA ALA A 91 -1.35 8.61 6.56
C ALA A 91 0.17 8.47 6.39
N ALA A 92 0.90 8.93 7.39
CA ALA A 92 2.33 8.66 7.51
C ALA A 92 2.53 7.25 8.08
N ALA A 93 3.61 6.58 7.67
CA ALA A 93 3.94 5.24 8.14
C ALA A 93 4.15 5.20 9.67
N GLU A 94 4.67 6.29 10.23
CA GLU A 94 4.91 6.47 11.66
C GLU A 94 3.64 6.80 12.48
N GLN A 95 2.52 7.12 11.82
CA GLN A 95 1.27 7.56 12.46
C GLN A 95 0.05 6.89 11.81
N LEU A 96 0.00 5.57 11.93
CA LEU A 96 -1.10 4.76 11.39
C LEU A 96 -2.36 4.87 12.27
N PRO A 97 -3.55 5.11 11.69
CA PRO A 97 -4.82 5.15 12.41
C PRO A 97 -5.35 3.73 12.67
N LEU A 98 -4.51 2.85 13.24
CA LEU A 98 -4.81 1.43 13.46
C LEU A 98 -4.51 1.04 14.91
N ALA A 99 -5.27 0.08 15.42
CA ALA A 99 -5.03 -0.45 16.76
C ALA A 99 -3.74 -1.28 16.81
N SER A 100 -3.02 -1.19 17.93
CA SER A 100 -1.83 -2.04 18.17
C SER A 100 -2.18 -3.53 18.08
N GLY A 101 -1.35 -4.30 17.37
CA GLY A 101 -1.53 -5.74 17.22
C GLY A 101 -2.69 -6.17 16.31
N SER A 102 -3.28 -5.24 15.54
CA SER A 102 -4.43 -5.53 14.66
C SER A 102 -4.07 -6.06 13.27
N LEU A 103 -2.79 -6.25 12.97
CA LEU A 103 -2.29 -6.64 11.65
C LEU A 103 -1.57 -7.98 11.73
N ASP A 104 -1.85 -8.87 10.78
CA ASP A 104 -1.16 -10.14 10.65
C ASP A 104 0.09 -10.03 9.77
N LEU A 105 0.09 -9.07 8.84
CA LEU A 105 1.19 -8.80 7.90
C LEU A 105 1.31 -7.31 7.62
N VAL A 106 2.56 -6.85 7.56
CA VAL A 106 2.92 -5.52 7.05
C VAL A 106 3.96 -5.69 5.94
N THR A 107 3.73 -5.02 4.82
CA THR A 107 4.69 -4.94 3.71
C THR A 107 5.11 -3.49 3.47
N ALA A 108 6.31 -3.32 2.93
CA ALA A 108 6.81 -2.05 2.42
C ALA A 108 7.53 -2.35 1.11
N THR A 109 6.89 -2.00 0.01
CA THR A 109 7.23 -2.46 -1.35
C THR A 109 7.65 -1.29 -2.27
N MET A 110 7.97 -0.14 -1.64
CA MET A 110 8.21 1.21 -2.19
C MET A 110 8.90 1.26 -3.54
#